data_AF-A0A925REZ0-F1
#
_entry.id   AF-A0A925REZ0-F1
#
_cell.length_a   1.000
_cell.length_b   1.000
_cell.length_c   1.000
_cell.angle_alpha   90.00
_cell.angle_beta   90.00
_cell.angle_gamma   90.00
#
_symmetry.space_group_name_H-M   'P 1'
#
loop_
_entity.id
_entity.type
_entity.pdbx_description
1 polymer ?
#
loop_
_entity_poly.entity_id
_entity_poly.type
_entity_poly.pdbx_seq_one_letter_code
_entity_poly.pdbx_strand_id
1 'polypeptide(L)'
;MSISVQNDSDPNTVGKSRARRSPRISVAGRYSVLLEICATIVICFTVLRMAMLLWFSEPTELSISEWALVFLTGLRFDVLVTLCTAFPQLIFLTLIRNPKSMGRVTRCCLEFQWLVGYGLLLSIILAEWLFFDEFRTRFNYIAFEYLVYPTEVCCNIW
;
A
#
# COMPACT_ATOMS: atom_id res chain seq x y z
N MET A 1 53.60 -65.40 22.36
CA MET A 1 53.07 -64.48 23.38
C MET A 1 52.48 -63.29 22.64
N SER A 2 51.19 -63.12 22.78
CA SER A 2 50.26 -62.26 22.05
C SER A 2 50.46 -60.76 22.33
N ILE A 3 50.39 -59.92 21.29
CA ILE A 3 50.02 -58.51 21.43
C ILE A 3 48.89 -58.24 20.44
N SER A 4 47.68 -58.04 20.97
CA SER A 4 46.48 -57.62 20.28
C SER A 4 46.54 -56.13 19.98
N VAL A 5 46.54 -55.76 18.70
CA VAL A 5 46.32 -54.39 18.24
C VAL A 5 44.81 -54.17 18.16
N GLN A 6 44.28 -53.34 19.05
CA GLN A 6 42.88 -52.91 19.07
C GLN A 6 42.65 -51.95 17.88
N ASN A 7 41.71 -52.33 17.02
CA ASN A 7 41.23 -51.59 15.87
C ASN A 7 40.19 -50.54 16.31
N ASP A 8 40.53 -49.26 16.28
CA ASP A 8 39.56 -48.16 16.35
C ASP A 8 39.44 -47.51 14.97
N SER A 9 38.49 -48.02 14.19
CA SER A 9 38.00 -47.40 12.96
C SER A 9 36.62 -46.81 13.23
N ASP A 10 36.59 -45.53 13.63
CA ASP A 10 35.37 -44.77 13.87
C ASP A 10 34.69 -44.42 12.52
N PRO A 11 33.50 -44.93 12.20
CA PRO A 11 32.92 -44.87 10.85
C PRO A 11 32.14 -43.57 10.55
N ASN A 12 32.29 -42.51 11.36
CA ASN A 12 31.36 -41.36 11.34
C ASN A 12 31.85 -40.11 10.61
N THR A 13 32.66 -40.26 9.54
CA THR A 13 33.03 -39.15 8.64
C THR A 13 32.20 -39.14 7.35
N VAL A 14 30.87 -39.17 7.47
CA VAL A 14 29.99 -38.94 6.31
C VAL A 14 29.54 -37.48 6.29
N GLY A 15 30.12 -36.73 5.35
CA GLY A 15 29.87 -35.32 5.10
C GLY A 15 28.38 -34.97 5.04
N LYS A 16 27.93 -34.17 6.01
CA LYS A 16 26.65 -33.47 5.94
C LYS A 16 26.77 -32.34 4.92
N SER A 17 26.52 -32.67 3.65
CA SER A 17 26.17 -31.73 2.59
C SER A 17 24.98 -30.88 3.07
N ARG A 18 25.27 -29.68 3.58
CA ARG A 18 24.25 -28.66 3.86
C ARG A 18 23.68 -28.25 2.51
N ALA A 19 22.56 -28.88 2.13
CA ALA A 19 21.73 -28.46 1.02
C ALA A 19 21.37 -26.97 1.24
N ARG A 20 22.10 -26.10 0.55
CA ARG A 20 21.88 -24.66 0.54
C ARG A 20 20.53 -24.47 -0.14
N ARG A 21 19.44 -24.37 0.64
CA ARG A 21 18.12 -24.01 0.13
C ARG A 21 18.29 -22.64 -0.52
N SER A 22 18.42 -22.62 -1.84
CA SER A 22 18.35 -21.38 -2.59
C SER A 22 16.95 -20.80 -2.32
N PRO A 23 16.82 -19.53 -1.89
CA PRO A 23 15.52 -18.92 -1.84
C PRO A 23 15.05 -18.87 -3.30
N ARG A 24 14.12 -19.77 -3.65
CA ARG A 24 13.37 -19.66 -4.89
C ARG A 24 12.60 -18.35 -4.76
N ILE A 25 13.14 -17.27 -5.32
CA ILE A 25 12.41 -16.02 -5.49
C ILE A 25 11.27 -16.36 -6.46
N SER A 26 10.15 -16.78 -5.88
CA SER A 26 8.93 -17.07 -6.62
C SER A 26 8.49 -15.79 -7.31
N VAL A 27 7.87 -15.91 -8.47
CA VAL A 27 7.28 -14.75 -9.18
C VAL A 27 6.23 -14.06 -8.29
N ALA A 28 5.64 -14.80 -7.34
CA ALA A 28 4.77 -14.29 -6.28
C ALA A 28 5.47 -13.29 -5.34
N GLY A 29 6.78 -13.41 -5.08
CA GLY A 29 7.54 -12.45 -4.27
C GLY A 29 7.83 -11.12 -4.97
N ARG A 30 7.57 -10.99 -6.28
CA ARG A 30 7.73 -9.71 -7.01
C ARG A 30 6.50 -8.82 -6.88
N TYR A 31 5.32 -9.43 -6.85
CA TYR A 31 4.04 -8.74 -6.68
C TYR A 31 3.63 -8.62 -5.21
N SER A 32 4.31 -9.30 -4.27
CA SER A 32 4.02 -9.20 -2.85
C SER A 32 4.16 -7.78 -2.32
N VAL A 33 5.21 -7.06 -2.73
CA VAL A 33 5.41 -5.64 -2.36
C VAL A 33 4.28 -4.77 -2.88
N LEU A 34 3.79 -5.03 -4.09
CA LEU A 34 2.66 -4.28 -4.64
C LEU A 34 1.38 -4.55 -3.84
N LEU A 35 1.14 -5.80 -3.45
CA LEU A 35 -0.01 -6.17 -2.62
C LEU A 35 0.05 -5.56 -1.22
N GLU A 36 1.21 -5.55 -0.58
CA GLU A 36 1.42 -4.89 0.72
C GLU A 36 1.07 -3.40 0.66
N ILE A 37 1.38 -2.76 -0.46
CA ILE A 37 1.11 -1.33 -0.67
C ILE A 37 -0.36 -1.09 -0.94
N CYS A 38 -0.98 -1.91 -1.79
CA CYS A 38 -2.42 -1.87 -2.00
C CYS A 38 -3.17 -2.04 -0.67
N ALA A 39 -2.73 -2.99 0.17
CA ALA A 39 -3.28 -3.20 1.50
C ALA A 39 -3.08 -1.96 2.39
N THR A 40 -1.89 -1.36 2.37
CA THR A 40 -1.59 -0.15 3.16
C THR A 40 -2.51 1.02 2.78
N ILE A 41 -2.71 1.27 1.48
CA ILE A 41 -3.59 2.34 0.98
C ILE A 41 -5.03 2.11 1.45
N VAL A 42 -5.56 0.90 1.24
CA VAL A 42 -6.92 0.55 1.66
C VAL A 42 -7.07 0.69 3.17
N ILE A 43 -6.10 0.18 3.96
CA ILE A 43 -6.11 0.31 5.42
C ILE A 43 -6.15 1.77 5.83
N CYS A 44 -5.27 2.62 5.29
CA CYS A 44 -5.25 4.04 5.60
C CYS A 44 -6.59 4.74 5.31
N PHE A 45 -7.20 4.48 4.15
CA PHE A 45 -8.50 5.07 3.81
C PHE A 45 -9.66 4.52 4.66
N THR A 46 -9.64 3.24 5.02
CA THR A 46 -10.62 2.70 5.97
C THR A 46 -10.46 3.27 7.38
N VAL A 47 -9.22 3.48 7.84
CA VAL A 47 -8.97 4.14 9.15
C VAL A 47 -9.44 5.58 9.12
N LEU A 48 -9.14 6.33 8.05
CA LEU A 48 -9.64 7.69 7.86
C LEU A 48 -11.17 7.73 7.88
N ARG A 49 -11.83 6.81 7.17
CA ARG A 49 -13.29 6.68 7.16
C ARG A 49 -13.85 6.40 8.55
N MET A 50 -13.24 5.47 9.29
CA MET A 50 -13.65 5.16 10.66
C MET A 50 -13.46 6.36 11.58
N ALA A 51 -12.34 7.06 11.48
CA ALA A 51 -12.08 8.27 12.27
C ALA A 51 -13.11 9.36 11.98
N MET A 52 -13.43 9.61 10.70
CA MET A 52 -14.45 10.59 10.31
C MET A 52 -15.85 10.20 10.79
N LEU A 53 -16.23 8.93 10.64
CA LEU A 53 -17.52 8.45 11.12
C LEU A 53 -17.61 8.66 12.64
N LEU A 54 -16.62 8.23 13.42
CA LEU A 54 -16.66 8.37 14.87
C LEU A 54 -16.64 9.83 15.36
N TRP A 55 -15.97 10.73 14.63
CA TRP A 55 -15.81 12.12 15.05
C TRP A 55 -16.98 13.02 14.64
N PHE A 56 -17.59 12.75 13.49
CA PHE A 56 -18.61 13.62 12.89
C PHE A 56 -20.01 13.01 12.85
N SER A 57 -20.19 11.70 13.10
CA SER A 57 -21.54 11.12 13.16
C SER A 57 -22.19 11.43 14.50
N GLU A 58 -23.34 12.12 14.48
CA GLU A 58 -24.23 12.12 15.62
C GLU A 58 -24.93 10.74 15.73
N PRO A 59 -25.04 10.14 16.94
CA PRO A 59 -25.54 8.77 17.12
C PRO A 59 -26.98 8.53 16.64
N THR A 60 -27.73 9.59 16.33
CA THR A 60 -29.19 9.57 16.19
C THR A 60 -29.70 9.58 14.75
N GLU A 61 -28.83 9.75 13.74
CA GLU A 61 -29.28 10.04 12.37
C GLU A 61 -29.13 8.89 11.36
N LEU A 62 -28.35 7.84 11.67
CA LEU A 62 -27.97 6.83 10.66
C LEU A 62 -28.43 5.42 11.03
N SER A 63 -29.29 4.84 10.18
CA SER A 63 -29.68 3.43 10.25
C SER A 63 -28.53 2.50 9.85
N ILE A 64 -28.50 1.28 10.38
CA ILE A 64 -27.44 0.26 10.09
C ILE A 64 -27.23 0.04 8.57
N SER A 65 -28.31 0.16 7.79
CA SER A 65 -28.26 0.09 6.32
C SER A 65 -27.48 1.24 5.67
N GLU A 66 -27.59 2.44 6.21
CA GLU A 66 -26.90 3.64 5.70
C GLU A 66 -25.41 3.58 6.04
N TRP A 67 -25.07 3.09 7.24
CA TRP A 67 -23.69 2.77 7.62
C TRP A 67 -23.04 1.79 6.63
N ALA A 68 -23.74 0.70 6.29
CA ALA A 68 -23.25 -0.28 5.33
C ALA A 68 -23.10 0.33 3.92
N LEU A 69 -24.02 1.20 3.51
CA LEU A 69 -23.99 1.85 2.21
C LEU A 69 -22.80 2.82 2.11
N VAL A 70 -22.58 3.68 3.12
CA VAL A 70 -21.43 4.60 3.19
C VAL A 70 -20.11 3.83 3.19
N PHE A 71 -20.04 2.71 3.92
CA PHE A 71 -18.84 1.89 3.93
C PHE A 71 -18.59 1.24 2.57
N LEU A 72 -19.64 0.72 1.91
CA LEU A 72 -19.51 0.04 0.61
C LEU A 72 -19.18 1.01 -0.53
N THR A 73 -19.84 2.17 -0.59
CA THR A 73 -19.51 3.21 -1.57
C THR A 73 -18.09 3.70 -1.36
N GLY A 74 -17.70 3.93 -0.10
CA GLY A 74 -16.35 4.27 0.26
C GLY A 74 -15.33 3.21 -0.16
N LEU A 75 -15.60 1.92 0.05
CA LEU A 75 -14.69 0.84 -0.32
C LEU A 75 -14.49 0.77 -1.84
N ARG A 76 -15.53 1.05 -2.63
CA ARG A 76 -15.43 1.10 -4.10
C ARG A 76 -14.45 2.16 -4.57
N PHE A 77 -14.49 3.34 -3.96
CA PHE A 77 -13.53 4.41 -4.25
C PHE A 77 -12.11 4.05 -3.79
N ASP A 78 -11.95 3.46 -2.60
CA ASP A 78 -10.63 3.03 -2.10
C ASP A 78 -9.97 2.02 -3.06
N VAL A 79 -10.75 1.07 -3.58
CA VAL A 79 -10.28 0.09 -4.57
C VAL A 79 -9.89 0.77 -5.88
N LEU A 80 -10.69 1.72 -6.37
CA LEU A 80 -10.40 2.46 -7.60
C LEU A 80 -9.09 3.25 -7.48
N VAL A 81 -8.94 4.01 -6.39
CA VAL A 81 -7.72 4.79 -6.11
C VAL A 81 -6.51 3.87 -6.01
N THR A 82 -6.64 2.77 -5.25
CA THR A 82 -5.58 1.77 -5.11
C THR A 82 -5.16 1.17 -6.45
N LEU A 83 -6.13 0.84 -7.32
CA LEU A 83 -5.85 0.31 -8.65
C LEU A 83 -5.14 1.34 -9.53
N CYS A 84 -5.59 2.59 -9.52
CA CYS A 84 -4.96 3.70 -10.26
C CYS A 84 -3.52 3.93 -9.79
N THR A 85 -3.26 3.90 -8.49
CA THR A 85 -1.90 4.04 -7.92
C THR A 85 -1.02 2.84 -8.23
N ALA A 86 -1.58 1.62 -8.24
CA ALA A 86 -0.84 0.39 -8.54
C ALA A 86 -0.53 0.22 -10.03
N PHE A 87 -1.31 0.84 -10.91
CA PHE A 87 -1.21 0.71 -12.36
C PHE A 87 0.18 1.06 -12.95
N PRO A 88 0.80 2.22 -12.66
CA PRO A 88 2.14 2.55 -13.16
C PRO A 88 3.19 1.53 -12.71
N GLN A 89 3.09 1.02 -11.47
CA GLN A 89 3.98 -0.03 -10.95
C GLN A 89 3.81 -1.36 -11.67
N LEU A 90 2.55 -1.73 -11.96
CA LEU A 90 2.20 -2.95 -12.68
C LEU A 90 2.80 -2.95 -14.09
N ILE A 91 2.68 -1.83 -14.81
CA ILE A 91 3.29 -1.65 -16.14
C ILE A 91 4.82 -1.73 -16.01
N PHE A 92 5.40 -1.04 -15.04
CA PHE A 92 6.85 -1.02 -14.87
C PHE A 92 7.44 -2.42 -14.57
N LEU A 93 6.80 -3.17 -13.67
CA LEU A 93 7.22 -4.55 -13.32
C LEU A 93 7.04 -5.53 -14.48
N THR A 94 6.03 -5.33 -15.33
CA THR A 94 5.78 -6.19 -16.50
C THR A 94 6.74 -5.90 -17.65
N LEU A 95 7.14 -4.64 -17.84
CA LEU A 95 8.12 -4.24 -18.85
C LEU A 95 9.55 -4.70 -18.49
N ILE A 96 9.91 -4.76 -17.21
CA ILE A 96 11.24 -5.22 -16.78
C ILE A 96 11.30 -6.76 -16.75
N ARG A 97 11.74 -7.34 -17.87
CA ARG A 97 11.98 -8.78 -17.99
C ARG A 97 13.13 -9.29 -17.09
N ASN A 98 14.15 -8.46 -16.86
CA ASN A 98 15.38 -8.85 -16.16
C ASN A 98 15.76 -7.87 -15.02
N PRO A 99 15.44 -8.17 -13.75
CA PRO A 99 15.70 -7.27 -12.61
C PRO A 99 17.20 -7.04 -12.34
N LYS A 100 18.05 -7.96 -12.82
CA LYS A 100 19.51 -7.84 -12.71
C LYS A 100 20.12 -6.83 -13.70
N SER A 101 19.37 -6.46 -14.73
CA SER A 101 19.78 -5.48 -15.75
C SER A 101 19.26 -4.06 -15.44
N MET A 102 18.71 -3.82 -14.25
CA MET A 102 18.27 -2.47 -13.86
C MET A 102 19.48 -1.58 -13.59
N GLY A 103 19.65 -0.56 -14.44
CA GLY A 103 20.60 0.52 -14.21
C GLY A 103 20.23 1.37 -12.99
N ARG A 104 21.17 2.20 -12.54
CA ARG A 104 20.97 3.09 -11.37
C ARG A 104 19.80 4.06 -11.57
N VAL A 105 19.60 4.55 -12.79
CA VAL A 105 18.51 5.47 -13.15
C VAL A 105 17.15 4.81 -12.95
N THR A 106 16.95 3.60 -13.46
CA THR A 106 15.69 2.84 -13.33
C THR A 106 15.33 2.56 -11.87
N ARG A 107 16.33 2.32 -11.02
CA ARG A 107 16.12 2.20 -9.56
C ARG A 107 15.74 3.53 -8.93
N CYS A 108 16.45 4.60 -9.26
CA CYS A 108 16.13 5.94 -8.77
C CYS A 108 14.70 6.38 -9.14
N CYS A 109 14.26 6.12 -10.38
CA CYS A 109 12.89 6.40 -10.80
C CYS A 109 11.85 5.62 -9.99
N LEU A 110 12.12 4.35 -9.64
CA LEU A 110 11.23 3.58 -8.78
C LEU A 110 11.15 4.18 -7.38
N GLU A 111 12.29 4.42 -6.73
CA GLU A 111 12.34 5.03 -5.39
C GLU A 111 11.64 6.39 -5.37
N PHE A 112 11.84 7.20 -6.40
CA PHE A 112 11.15 8.48 -6.55
C PHE A 112 9.64 8.31 -6.72
N GLN A 113 9.20 7.38 -7.56
CA GLN A 113 7.78 7.07 -7.74
C GLN A 113 7.15 6.61 -6.42
N TRP A 114 7.87 5.83 -5.60
CA TRP A 114 7.42 5.44 -4.26
C TRP A 114 7.31 6.64 -3.31
N LEU A 115 8.34 7.48 -3.26
CA LEU A 115 8.35 8.67 -2.43
C LEU A 115 7.17 9.60 -2.77
N VAL A 116 6.93 9.82 -4.06
CA VAL A 116 5.80 10.63 -4.54
C VAL A 116 4.47 9.95 -4.18
N GLY A 117 4.34 8.64 -4.36
CA GLY A 117 3.11 7.90 -4.04
C GLY A 117 2.71 8.00 -2.57
N TYR A 118 3.66 7.79 -1.65
CA TYR A 118 3.41 7.92 -0.20
C TYR A 118 3.20 9.37 0.23
N GLY A 119 3.97 10.30 -0.33
CA GLY A 119 3.80 11.73 -0.07
C GLY A 119 2.39 12.19 -0.46
N LEU A 120 1.94 11.80 -1.66
CA LEU A 120 0.61 12.13 -2.15
C LEU A 120 -0.49 11.47 -1.31
N LEU A 121 -0.32 10.21 -0.91
CA LEU A 121 -1.27 9.52 -0.02
C LEU A 121 -1.47 10.28 1.30
N LEU A 122 -0.38 10.69 1.95
CA LEU A 122 -0.45 11.47 3.18
C LEU A 122 -1.10 12.84 2.95
N SER A 123 -0.73 13.53 1.87
CA SER A 123 -1.33 14.82 1.51
C SER A 123 -2.84 14.69 1.26
N ILE A 124 -3.30 13.63 0.59
CA ILE A 124 -4.72 13.38 0.34
C ILE A 124 -5.46 13.13 1.65
N ILE A 125 -4.91 12.30 2.55
CA ILE A 125 -5.54 12.02 3.86
C ILE A 125 -5.72 13.31 4.66
N LEU A 126 -4.68 14.16 4.70
CA LEU A 126 -4.72 15.45 5.40
C LEU A 126 -5.70 16.42 4.75
N ALA A 127 -5.67 16.53 3.42
CA ALA A 127 -6.58 17.40 2.68
C ALA A 127 -8.03 16.95 2.84
N GLU A 128 -8.30 15.64 2.80
CA GLU A 128 -9.64 15.08 2.99
C GLU A 128 -10.13 15.35 4.42
N TRP A 129 -9.27 15.22 5.44
CA TRP A 129 -9.65 15.55 6.81
C TRP A 129 -10.04 17.03 6.97
N LEU A 130 -9.18 17.95 6.51
CA LEU A 130 -9.43 19.39 6.63
C LEU A 130 -10.67 19.81 5.82
N PHE A 131 -10.83 19.26 4.62
CA PHE A 131 -11.99 19.53 3.77
C PHE A 131 -13.28 19.01 4.40
N PHE A 132 -13.25 17.83 5.02
CA PHE A 132 -14.41 17.27 5.69
C PHE A 132 -14.81 18.07 6.93
N ASP A 133 -13.84 18.61 7.66
CA ASP A 133 -14.11 19.49 8.80
C ASP A 133 -14.87 20.76 8.36
N GLU A 134 -14.42 21.40 7.29
CA GLU A 134 -15.02 22.64 6.77
C GLU A 134 -16.37 22.41 6.08
N PHE A 135 -16.44 21.46 5.14
CA PHE A 135 -17.59 21.32 4.23
C PHE A 135 -18.53 20.18 4.58
N ARG A 136 -18.21 19.36 5.59
CA ARG A 136 -18.97 18.15 5.97
C ARG A 136 -19.22 17.19 4.79
N THR A 137 -18.36 17.25 3.78
CA THR A 137 -18.43 16.42 2.59
C THR A 137 -17.06 15.84 2.29
N ARG A 138 -17.03 14.71 1.58
CA ARG A 138 -15.77 14.09 1.16
C ARG A 138 -15.10 14.89 0.06
N PHE A 139 -13.78 14.75 -0.02
CA PHE A 139 -12.97 15.37 -1.05
C PHE A 139 -13.43 14.94 -2.45
N ASN A 140 -13.84 15.91 -3.27
CA ASN A 140 -14.40 15.71 -4.61
C ASN A 140 -13.84 16.77 -5.57
N TYR A 141 -14.14 16.66 -6.87
CA TYR A 141 -13.72 17.63 -7.89
C TYR A 141 -14.14 19.07 -7.57
N ILE A 142 -15.26 19.28 -6.87
CA ILE A 142 -15.69 20.62 -6.44
C ILE A 142 -14.60 21.29 -5.57
N ALA A 143 -13.86 20.52 -4.75
CA ALA A 143 -12.73 21.03 -3.96
C ALA A 143 -11.64 21.69 -4.84
N PHE A 144 -11.45 21.19 -6.06
CA PHE A 144 -10.54 21.79 -7.03
C PHE A 144 -11.08 23.10 -7.60
N GLU A 145 -12.38 23.19 -7.86
CA GLU A 145 -13.02 24.43 -8.32
C GLU A 145 -12.88 25.55 -7.28
N TYR A 146 -12.95 25.24 -5.98
CA TYR A 146 -12.65 26.21 -4.91
C TYR A 146 -11.22 26.75 -4.95
N LEU A 147 -10.25 25.92 -5.36
CA LEU A 147 -8.85 26.33 -5.46
C LEU A 147 -8.59 27.23 -6.67
N VAL A 148 -9.28 26.97 -7.79
CA VAL A 148 -9.12 27.73 -9.04
C VAL A 148 -9.94 29.02 -9.02
N TYR A 149 -11.13 29.00 -8.41
CA TYR A 149 -12.07 30.12 -8.38
C TYR A 149 -12.49 30.49 -6.95
N PRO A 150 -11.53 30.88 -6.07
CA PRO A 150 -11.85 31.16 -4.67
C PRO A 150 -12.80 32.35 -4.53
N THR A 151 -12.70 33.38 -5.39
CA THR A 151 -13.51 34.61 -5.28
C THR A 151 -14.96 34.44 -5.71
N GLU A 152 -15.23 33.56 -6.68
CA GLU A 152 -16.58 33.32 -7.19
C GLU A 152 -17.43 32.59 -6.15
N VAL A 153 -16.85 31.60 -5.47
CA VAL A 153 -17.61 30.79 -4.51
C VAL A 153 -17.59 31.39 -3.10
N CYS A 154 -16.46 31.95 -2.65
CA CYS A 154 -16.42 32.60 -1.33
C CYS A 154 -17.38 33.79 -1.28
N CYS A 155 -17.46 34.66 -2.30
CA CYS A 155 -18.39 35.79 -2.30
C CYS A 155 -19.88 35.40 -2.23
N ASN A 156 -20.24 34.11 -2.36
CA ASN A 156 -21.60 33.62 -2.25
C ASN A 156 -21.96 33.08 -0.84
N ILE A 157 -20.98 32.90 0.05
CA ILE A 157 -21.17 32.24 1.38
C ILE A 157 -20.86 33.16 2.58
N TRP A 158 -20.31 34.37 2.36
CA TRP A 158 -19.99 35.36 3.41
C TRP A 158 -21.00 36.51 3.45
#